data_AF-A0A1W9R940-F1
#
_entry.id   AF-A0A1W9R940-F1
#
_cell.length_a   1.000
_cell.length_b   1.000
_cell.length_c   1.000
_cell.angle_alpha   90.00
_cell.angle_beta   90.00
_cell.angle_gamma   90.00
#
_symmetry.space_group_name_H-M   'P 1'
#
loop_
_entity.id
_entity.type
_entity.pdbx_description
1 polymer ?
#
loop_
_entity_poly.entity_id
_entity_poly.type
_entity_poly.pdbx_seq_one_letter_code
_entity_poly.pdbx_strand_id
1 'polypeptide(L)' 'MYEKEITLKIKELPEDLRREVLDYIELLLKKYKNVKVRARKFKFDWEGGLSEIGEKISSVELQHKVLEWR' A
#
# COMPACT_ATOMS: atom_id res chain seq x y z
N MET A 1 -5.25 23.59 20.33
CA MET A 1 -6.56 24.06 20.82
C MET A 1 -7.73 23.25 20.25
N TYR A 2 -7.63 21.91 20.18
CA TYR A 2 -8.76 21.04 19.78
C TYR A 2 -9.05 19.92 20.78
N GLU A 3 -8.14 19.67 21.72
CA GLU A 3 -8.29 18.61 22.75
C GLU A 3 -9.53 18.82 23.63
N LYS A 4 -9.86 20.07 23.96
CA LYS A 4 -11.04 20.41 24.79
C LYS A 4 -12.36 20.15 24.05
N GLU A 5 -12.40 20.43 22.75
CA GLU A 5 -13.59 20.18 21.92
C GLU A 5 -13.79 18.70 21.65
N ILE A 6 -12.70 17.95 21.43
CA ILE A 6 -12.75 16.49 21.24
C ILE A 6 -13.25 15.81 22.51
N THR A 7 -12.78 16.22 23.69
CA THR A 7 -13.25 15.64 24.96
C THR A 7 -14.70 15.98 25.28
N LEU A 8 -15.17 17.18 24.93
CA LEU A 8 -16.57 17.56 25.11
C LEU A 8 -17.50 16.70 24.22
N LYS A 9 -17.15 16.56 22.93
CA LYS A 9 -17.93 15.75 21.98
C LYS A 9 -17.90 14.27 22.32
N ILE A 10 -16.77 13.74 22.80
CA ILE A 10 -16.68 12.36 23.32
C ILE A 10 -17.58 12.17 24.55
N LYS A 11 -17.76 13.19 25.40
CA LYS A 11 -18.65 13.11 26.56
C LYS A 11 -20.14 13.06 26.17
N GLU A 12 -20.54 13.78 25.13
CA GLU A 12 -21.93 13.79 24.63
C GLU A 12 -22.29 12.56 23.78
N LEU A 13 -21.30 11.81 23.29
CA LEU A 13 -21.54 10.61 22.49
C LEU A 13 -21.92 9.40 23.37
N PRO A 14 -22.96 8.63 22.99
CA PRO A 14 -23.26 7.33 23.59
C PRO A 14 -22.07 6.37 23.47
N GLU A 15 -21.95 5.42 24.40
CA GLU A 15 -20.79 4.53 24.52
C GLU A 15 -20.49 3.73 23.24
N ASP A 16 -21.51 3.39 22.46
CA ASP A 16 -21.37 2.69 21.18
C ASP A 16 -20.52 3.49 20.17
N LEU A 17 -20.73 4.81 20.08
CA LEU A 17 -20.00 5.67 19.15
C LEU A 17 -18.59 5.99 19.65
N ARG A 18 -18.33 5.90 20.98
CA ARG A 18 -16.97 6.05 21.51
C ARG A 18 -16.03 4.95 21.03
N ARG A 19 -16.55 3.74 20.83
CA ARG A 19 -15.79 2.63 20.24
C ARG A 19 -15.38 2.93 18.81
N GLU A 20 -16.29 3.45 17.99
CA GLU A 20 -15.99 3.84 16.61
C GLU A 20 -14.97 4.99 16.55
N VAL A 21 -15.06 5.95 17.47
CA VAL A 21 -14.07 7.04 17.56
C VAL A 21 -12.69 6.51 17.97
N LEU A 22 -12.62 5.58 18.92
CA LEU A 22 -11.35 4.93 19.31
C LEU A 22 -10.74 4.17 18.13
N ASP A 23 -11.55 3.39 17.40
CA ASP A 23 -11.11 2.66 16.21
C ASP A 23 -10.60 3.62 15.13
N TYR A 24 -11.32 4.73 14.91
CA TYR A 24 -10.91 5.75 13.94
C TYR A 24 -9.60 6.45 14.33
N ILE A 25 -9.39 6.75 15.62
CA ILE A 25 -8.13 7.30 16.12
C ILE A 25 -6.99 6.30 15.90
N GLU A 26 -7.21 5.01 16.18
CA GLU A 26 -6.22 3.97 15.96
C GLU A 26 -5.89 3.80 14.47
N LEU A 27 -6.91 3.85 13.60
CA LEU A 27 -6.77 3.82 12.15
C LEU A 27 -5.93 5.00 11.66
N LEU A 28 -6.22 6.22 12.12
CA LEU A 28 -5.42 7.41 11.79
C LEU A 28 -3.97 7.25 12.24
N LEU A 29 -3.73 6.83 13.49
CA LEU A 29 -2.37 6.60 14.00
C LEU A 29 -1.62 5.55 13.17
N LYS A 30 -2.28 4.45 12.80
CA LYS A 30 -1.71 3.39 11.96
C LYS A 30 -1.43 3.88 10.54
N LYS A 31 -2.33 4.67 9.95
CA LYS A 31 -2.16 5.26 8.61
C LYS A 31 -0.93 6.16 8.57
N TYR A 32 -0.81 7.09 9.52
CA TYR A 32 0.30 8.05 9.56
C TYR A 32 1.63 7.44 10.05
N LYS A 33 1.61 6.40 10.91
CA LYS A 33 2.80 5.60 11.21
C LYS A 33 3.33 4.88 9.96
N ASN A 34 2.45 4.26 9.18
CA ASN A 34 2.85 3.52 7.98
C ASN A 34 3.29 4.43 6.81
N VAL A 35 2.77 5.65 6.73
CA VAL A 35 3.26 6.64 5.73
C VAL A 35 4.75 6.94 5.94
N LYS A 36 5.24 7.00 7.19
CA LYS A 36 6.68 7.16 7.46
C LYS A 36 7.51 5.95 7.02
N VAL A 37 6.94 4.75 7.03
CA VAL A 37 7.63 3.52 6.59
C VAL A 37 7.66 3.38 5.06
N ARG A 38 6.65 3.91 4.35
CA ARG A 38 6.58 3.94 2.88
C ARG A 38 7.58 4.88 2.20
N ALA A 39 8.34 5.68 2.96
CA ALA A 39 9.49 6.42 2.44
C ALA A 39 10.66 5.51 2.02
N ARG A 40 10.60 4.20 2.30
CA ARG A 40 11.39 3.22 1.56
C ARG A 40 10.81 3.15 0.15
N LYS A 41 11.33 4.01 -0.73
CA LYS A 41 11.12 3.97 -2.19
C LYS A 41 10.97 2.51 -2.62
N PHE A 42 9.85 2.18 -3.27
CA PHE A 42 9.74 0.95 -4.04
C PHE A 42 10.97 0.91 -4.94
N LYS A 43 11.92 0.04 -4.62
CA LYS A 43 13.07 -0.16 -5.47
C LYS A 43 12.54 -1.03 -6.61
N PHE A 44 12.31 -0.42 -7.76
CA PHE A 44 12.00 -1.12 -9.00
C PHE A 44 13.23 -1.92 -9.48
N ASP A 45 13.86 -2.69 -8.58
CA ASP A 45 15.06 -3.51 -8.89
C ASP A 45 14.75 -4.61 -9.91
N TRP A 46 13.47 -4.89 -10.17
CA TRP A 46 13.01 -5.82 -11.19
C TRP A 46 12.81 -5.18 -12.57
N GLU A 47 12.74 -3.84 -12.67
CA GLU A 47 12.60 -3.13 -13.94
C GLU A 47 13.92 -3.26 -14.72
N GLY A 48 13.86 -3.90 -15.89
CA GLY A 48 15.04 -4.14 -16.73
C GLY A 48 15.73 -5.50 -16.53
N GLY A 49 15.28 -6.34 -15.59
CA GLY A 49 15.83 -7.70 -15.39
C GLY A 49 15.63 -8.65 -16.58
N LEU A 50 14.74 -8.31 -17.52
CA LEU A 50 14.48 -9.05 -18.76
C LEU A 50 15.06 -8.37 -20.01
N SER A 51 15.73 -7.22 -19.87
CA SER A 51 16.30 -6.50 -21.02
C SER A 51 17.35 -7.33 -21.76
N GLU A 52 18.19 -8.07 -21.03
CA GLU A 52 19.22 -8.94 -21.60
C GLU A 52 18.65 -10.15 -22.38
N ILE A 53 17.42 -10.56 -22.05
CA ILE A 53 16.73 -11.68 -22.70
C ILE A 53 15.95 -11.17 -23.92
N GLY A 54 15.37 -9.97 -23.83
CA GLY A 54 14.67 -9.31 -24.94
C GLY A 54 15.58 -8.96 -26.12
N GLU A 55 16.86 -8.69 -25.89
CA GLU A 55 17.83 -8.46 -26.97
C GLU A 55 18.25 -9.75 -27.69
N LYS A 56 18.20 -10.90 -27.01
CA LYS A 56 18.66 -12.20 -27.54
C LYS A 56 17.56 -13.04 -28.18
N ILE A 57 16.30 -12.80 -27.83
CA ILE A 57 15.18 -13.61 -28.31
C ILE A 57 14.18 -12.69 -28.98
N SER A 58 14.05 -12.84 -30.30
CA SER A 58 13.04 -12.10 -31.05
C SER A 58 11.63 -12.53 -30.62
N SER A 59 10.65 -11.62 -30.72
CA SER A 59 9.25 -11.93 -30.42
C SER A 59 8.73 -13.15 -31.21
N VAL A 60 9.30 -13.40 -32.39
CA VAL A 60 8.99 -14.54 -33.25
C VAL A 60 9.56 -15.85 -32.70
N GLU A 61 10.78 -15.87 -32.15
CA GLU A 61 11.34 -17.08 -31.51
C GLU A 61 10.59 -17.46 -30.23
N LEU A 62 10.09 -16.48 -29.48
CA LEU A 62 9.24 -16.75 -28.32
C LEU A 62 7.94 -17.47 -28.75
N GLN A 63 7.34 -17.04 -29.86
CA GLN A 63 6.14 -17.68 -30.38
C GLN A 63 6.40 -19.14 -30.79
N HIS A 64 7.53 -19.41 -31.43
CA HIS A 64 7.94 -20.77 -31.79
C HIS A 64 8.19 -21.64 -30.54
N LYS A 65 8.88 -21.13 -29.51
CA LYS A 65 9.11 -21.86 -28.26
C LYS A 65 7.81 -22.17 -27.51
N VAL A 66 6.85 -21.24 -27.50
CA VAL A 66 5.53 -21.47 -26.89
C VAL A 66 4.77 -22.58 -27.61
N LEU A 67 4.92 -22.68 -28.94
CA LEU A 67 4.35 -23.77 -29.73
C LEU A 67 5.03 -25.12 -29.46
N GLU A 68 6.34 -25.15 -29.17
CA GLU A 68 7.06 -26.38 -28.80
C GLU A 68 6.76 -26.89 -27.38
N TRP A 69 6.35 -26.01 -26.47
CA TRP A 69 6.00 -26.39 -25.09
C TRP A 69 4.54 -26.84 -24.92
N ARG A 70 3.78 -26.93 -26.02
CA ARG A 70 2.41 -27.42 -26.05
C ARG A 70 2.36 -28.92 -26.28
#